data_AF-A0A920J6V6-F1
#
_entry.id   AF-A0A920J6V6-F1
#
_cell.length_a   1.000
_cell.length_b   1.000
_cell.length_c   1.000
_cell.angle_alpha   90.00
_cell.angle_beta   90.00
_cell.angle_gamma   90.00
#
_symmetry.space_group_name_H-M   'P 1'
#
loop_
_entity.id
_entity.type
_entity.pdbx_description
1 polymer ?
#
loop_
_entity_poly.entity_id
_entity_poly.type
_entity_poly.pdbx_seq_one_letter_code
_entity_poly.pdbx_strand_id
1 'polypeptide(L)'
;MHYEALTWSRENCRLDGTRVLDIPWVQRNLAEVTAELEFLRLLNWKVAWSVATKHLDVADSSSVKVYGTEFYTRAFRKLMQIYNEVAYLVSDDFERKDDWSLSTEDW
;
A
#
# COMPACT_ATOMS: atom_id res chain seq x y z
N MET A 1 -3.17 -3.22 -7.10
CA MET A 1 -2.77 -2.71 -5.77
C MET A 1 -1.62 -3.45 -5.11
N HIS A 2 -1.76 -4.68 -4.57
CA HIS A 2 -0.61 -5.29 -3.85
C HIS A 2 0.61 -5.58 -4.75
N TYR A 3 0.38 -6.06 -5.98
CA TYR A 3 1.44 -6.23 -6.99
C TYR A 3 2.08 -4.90 -7.41
N GLU A 4 1.29 -3.83 -7.53
CA GLU A 4 1.81 -2.50 -7.88
C GLU A 4 2.70 -1.96 -6.75
N ALA A 5 2.33 -2.16 -5.49
CA ALA A 5 3.15 -1.78 -4.35
C ALA A 5 4.46 -2.58 -4.28
N LEU A 6 4.43 -3.87 -4.63
CA LEU A 6 5.63 -4.69 -4.73
C LEU A 6 6.57 -4.21 -5.84
N THR A 7 6.04 -3.96 -7.03
CA THR A 7 6.81 -3.43 -8.17
C THR A 7 7.40 -2.07 -7.83
N TRP A 8 6.57 -1.15 -7.31
CA TRP A 8 7.03 0.16 -6.88
C TRP A 8 8.13 0.08 -5.81
N SER A 9 7.98 -0.79 -4.80
CA SER A 9 8.98 -0.96 -3.74
C SER A 9 10.32 -1.51 -4.26
N ARG A 10 10.32 -2.23 -5.38
CA ARG A 10 11.54 -2.74 -6.05
C ARG A 10 12.25 -1.65 -6.84
N GLU A 11 11.49 -0.74 -7.42
CA GLU A 11 11.97 0.30 -8.35
C GLU A 11 12.38 1.59 -7.63
N ASN A 12 11.92 1.81 -6.40
CA ASN A 12 12.18 3.03 -5.64
C ASN A 12 13.19 2.81 -4.51
N CYS A 13 14.05 3.81 -4.32
CA CYS A 13 15.06 3.85 -3.27
C CYS A 13 14.84 5.08 -2.38
N ARG A 14 15.28 4.98 -1.13
CA ARG A 14 15.45 6.13 -0.23
C ARG A 14 16.65 6.97 -0.66
N LEU A 15 16.79 8.15 -0.04
CA LEU A 15 17.94 9.04 -0.23
C LEU A 15 19.30 8.41 0.09
N ASP A 16 19.31 7.42 1.00
CA ASP A 16 20.49 6.66 1.36
C ASP A 16 20.86 5.56 0.33
N GLY A 17 20.08 5.43 -0.75
CA GLY A 17 20.26 4.40 -1.77
C GLY A 17 19.66 3.04 -1.42
N THR A 18 19.07 2.88 -0.24
CA THR A 18 18.41 1.64 0.17
C THR A 18 17.10 1.48 -0.60
N ARG A 19 16.87 0.31 -1.23
CA ARG A 19 15.58 0.03 -1.88
C ARG A 19 14.48 -0.04 -0.83
N VAL A 20 13.31 0.49 -1.15
CA VAL A 20 12.15 0.46 -0.24
C VAL A 20 11.78 -0.99 0.12
N LEU A 21 11.95 -1.93 -0.81
CA LEU A 21 11.72 -3.36 -0.56
C LEU A 21 12.64 -3.96 0.51
N ASP A 22 13.84 -3.43 0.72
CA ASP A 22 14.80 -4.01 1.68
C ASP A 22 14.50 -3.60 3.13
N ILE A 23 13.52 -2.72 3.34
CA ILE A 23 13.13 -2.24 4.65
C ILE A 23 12.27 -3.30 5.38
N PRO A 24 12.65 -3.78 6.59
CA PRO A 24 11.99 -4.92 7.24
C PRO A 24 10.49 -4.74 7.48
N TRP A 25 10.04 -3.52 7.81
CA TRP A 25 8.62 -3.26 8.04
C TRP A 25 7.82 -3.23 6.73
N VAL A 26 8.44 -2.83 5.60
CA VAL A 26 7.83 -2.87 4.26
C VAL A 26 7.60 -4.32 3.85
N GLN A 27 8.61 -5.17 4.01
CA GLN A 27 8.49 -6.61 3.72
C GLN A 27 7.40 -7.26 4.56
N ARG A 28 7.35 -6.94 5.85
CA ARG A 28 6.30 -7.43 6.75
C ARG A 28 4.90 -6.98 6.30
N ASN A 29 4.73 -5.69 6.00
CA ASN A 29 3.44 -5.16 5.56
C ASN A 29 2.99 -5.81 4.24
N LEU A 30 3.89 -6.00 3.27
CA LEU A 30 3.59 -6.71 2.03
C LEU A 30 3.21 -8.18 2.31
N ALA A 31 3.95 -8.88 3.16
CA ALA A 31 3.67 -10.26 3.51
C ALA A 31 2.31 -10.43 4.21
N GLU A 32 1.96 -9.54 5.14
CA GLU A 32 0.67 -9.55 5.82
C GLU A 32 -0.48 -9.30 4.85
N VAL A 33 -0.36 -8.31 3.94
CA VAL A 33 -1.37 -8.02 2.91
C VAL A 33 -1.56 -9.23 1.99
N THR A 34 -0.48 -9.90 1.58
CA THR A 34 -0.56 -11.11 0.76
C THR A 34 -1.23 -12.27 1.51
N ALA A 35 -0.87 -12.50 2.77
CA ALA A 35 -1.46 -13.56 3.58
C ALA A 35 -2.97 -13.35 3.79
N GLU A 36 -3.39 -12.13 4.10
CA GLU A 36 -4.80 -11.79 4.29
C GLU A 36 -5.60 -11.91 2.98
N LEU A 37 -5.00 -11.58 1.83
CA LEU A 37 -5.62 -11.74 0.51
C LEU A 37 -5.85 -13.23 0.17
N GLU A 38 -4.85 -14.08 0.46
CA GLU A 38 -4.98 -15.53 0.28
C GLU A 38 -6.03 -16.12 1.22
N PHE A 39 -6.10 -15.64 2.46
CA PHE A 39 -7.15 -16.04 3.39
C PHE A 39 -8.55 -15.69 2.88
N LEU A 40 -8.75 -14.48 2.34
CA LEU A 40 -10.00 -14.10 1.68
C LEU A 40 -10.35 -14.99 0.49
N ARG A 41 -9.35 -15.37 -0.31
CA ARG A 41 -9.53 -16.29 -1.43
C ARG A 41 -10.05 -17.65 -0.96
N LEU A 42 -9.44 -18.21 0.09
CA LEU A 42 -9.85 -19.48 0.69
C LEU A 42 -11.25 -19.40 1.31
N LEU A 43 -11.59 -18.30 1.99
CA LEU A 43 -12.93 -18.08 2.53
C LEU A 43 -14.00 -18.05 1.43
N ASN A 44 -13.73 -17.35 0.32
CA ASN A 44 -14.64 -17.33 -0.83
C ASN A 44 -14.83 -18.73 -1.43
N TRP A 45 -13.77 -19.54 -1.49
CA TRP A 45 -13.87 -20.93 -1.95
C TRP A 45 -14.65 -21.81 -0.98
N LYS A 46 -14.49 -21.63 0.33
CA LYS A 46 -15.29 -22.32 1.35
C LYS A 46 -16.78 -22.04 1.13
N VAL A 47 -17.16 -20.78 0.95
CA VAL A 47 -18.56 -20.40 0.70
C VAL A 47 -19.07 -20.98 -0.63
N ALA A 48 -18.29 -20.90 -1.70
CA ALA A 48 -18.65 -21.47 -2.99
C ALA A 48 -18.90 -22.99 -2.91
N TRP A 49 -18.06 -23.70 -2.16
CA TRP A 49 -18.25 -25.13 -1.89
C TRP A 49 -19.53 -25.41 -1.10
N SER A 50 -19.78 -24.65 -0.03
CA SER A 50 -21.00 -24.78 0.78
C SER A 50 -22.29 -24.56 -0.03
N VAL A 51 -22.27 -23.60 -0.98
CA VAL A 51 -23.37 -23.40 -1.94
C VAL A 51 -23.53 -24.63 -2.84
N ALA A 52 -22.43 -25.14 -3.40
CA ALA A 52 -22.47 -26.30 -4.29
C ALA A 52 -22.99 -27.57 -3.60
N THR A 53 -22.69 -27.76 -2.31
CA THR A 53 -23.16 -28.89 -1.51
C THR A 53 -24.52 -28.68 -0.86
N LYS A 54 -25.24 -27.58 -1.17
CA LYS A 54 -26.54 -27.19 -0.57
C LYS A 54 -26.52 -27.07 0.97
N HIS A 55 -25.36 -26.80 1.54
CA HIS A 55 -25.16 -26.57 2.98
C HIS A 55 -24.77 -25.10 3.20
N LEU A 56 -25.59 -24.17 2.67
CA LEU A 56 -25.31 -22.75 2.82
C LEU A 56 -25.66 -22.30 4.24
N ASP A 57 -24.64 -21.98 5.02
CA ASP A 57 -24.81 -21.25 6.28
C ASP A 57 -24.79 -19.74 6.01
N VAL A 58 -25.89 -19.05 6.34
CA VAL A 58 -26.03 -17.60 6.20
C VAL A 58 -25.02 -16.85 7.09
N ALA A 59 -24.60 -17.45 8.19
CA ALA A 59 -23.58 -16.90 9.08
C ALA A 59 -22.20 -16.83 8.39
N ASP A 60 -21.79 -17.91 7.71
CA ASP A 60 -20.53 -17.97 6.96
C ASP A 60 -20.47 -16.86 5.89
N SER A 61 -21.55 -16.65 5.13
CA SER A 61 -21.60 -15.59 4.11
C SER A 61 -21.52 -14.18 4.71
N SER A 62 -22.11 -13.96 5.88
CA SER A 62 -22.11 -12.67 6.55
C SER A 62 -20.72 -12.35 7.14
N SER A 63 -20.05 -13.34 7.72
CA SER A 63 -18.68 -13.20 8.25
C SER A 63 -17.66 -12.86 7.16
N VAL A 64 -17.75 -13.48 5.97
CA VAL A 64 -16.87 -13.14 4.84
C VAL A 64 -17.02 -11.68 4.41
N LYS A 65 -18.27 -11.18 4.40
CA LYS A 65 -18.55 -9.80 4.02
C LYS A 65 -17.94 -8.79 4.99
N VAL A 66 -18.13 -9.00 6.30
CA VAL A 66 -17.57 -8.12 7.34
C VAL A 66 -16.05 -8.13 7.29
N TYR A 67 -15.45 -9.33 7.21
CA TYR A 67 -14.00 -9.48 7.14
C TYR A 67 -13.42 -8.77 5.91
N GLY A 68 -14.08 -8.88 4.75
CA GLY A 68 -13.63 -8.21 3.52
C GLY A 68 -13.55 -6.68 3.65
N THR A 69 -14.52 -6.06 4.31
CA THR A 69 -14.51 -4.60 4.53
C THR A 69 -13.40 -4.14 5.48
N GLU A 70 -13.19 -4.84 6.60
CA GLU A 70 -12.11 -4.50 7.54
C GLU A 70 -10.73 -4.74 6.94
N PHE A 71 -10.58 -5.86 6.22
CA PHE A 71 -9.36 -6.17 5.47
C PHE A 71 -8.98 -5.03 4.53
N TYR A 72 -9.94 -4.54 3.74
CA TYR A 72 -9.66 -3.49 2.76
C TYR A 72 -9.10 -2.23 3.43
N THR A 73 -9.67 -1.81 4.57
CA THR A 73 -9.17 -0.67 5.34
C THR A 73 -7.75 -0.92 5.88
N ARG A 74 -7.47 -2.11 6.43
CA ARG A 74 -6.13 -2.46 6.94
C ARG A 74 -5.09 -2.50 5.81
N ALA A 75 -5.42 -3.17 4.71
CA ALA A 75 -4.55 -3.29 3.55
C ALA A 75 -4.25 -1.92 2.94
N PHE A 76 -5.27 -1.09 2.74
CA PHE A 76 -5.09 0.24 2.18
C PHE A 76 -4.19 1.12 3.04
N ARG A 77 -4.36 1.09 4.37
CA ARG A 77 -3.48 1.80 5.31
C ARG A 77 -2.03 1.32 5.22
N LYS A 78 -1.78 0.01 5.17
CA LYS A 78 -0.44 -0.56 5.04
C LYS A 78 0.23 -0.20 3.72
N LEU A 79 -0.53 -0.24 2.62
CA LEU A 79 -0.02 0.12 1.29
C LEU A 79 0.31 1.61 1.21
N MET A 80 -0.55 2.48 1.75
CA MET A 80 -0.28 3.93 1.80
C MET A 80 0.96 4.26 2.64
N GLN A 81 1.23 3.54 3.73
CA GLN A 81 2.47 3.72 4.49
C GLN A 81 3.71 3.43 3.66
N ILE A 82 3.67 2.41 2.80
CA ILE A 82 4.77 2.04 1.91
C ILE A 82 5.03 3.15 0.87
N TYR A 83 3.98 3.66 0.23
CA TYR A 83 4.13 4.77 -0.73
C TYR A 83 4.62 6.06 -0.06
N ASN A 84 4.18 6.32 1.18
CA ASN A 84 4.55 7.54 1.90
C ASN A 84 6.01 7.55 2.40
N GLU A 85 6.68 6.40 2.44
CA GLU A 85 8.11 6.31 2.81
C GLU A 85 9.01 7.16 1.89
N VAL A 86 8.59 7.36 0.64
CA VAL A 86 9.30 8.20 -0.35
C VAL A 86 8.64 9.58 -0.50
N ALA A 87 7.35 9.71 -0.16
CA ALA A 87 6.56 10.94 -0.36
C ALA A 87 6.88 12.09 0.61
N TYR A 88 7.58 11.83 1.72
CA TYR A 88 8.06 12.91 2.62
C TYR A 88 9.11 13.84 1.98
N LEU A 89 9.43 13.67 0.70
CA LEU A 89 10.41 14.47 -0.03
C LEU A 89 9.76 15.24 -1.19
N VAL A 90 8.74 16.06 -0.90
CA VAL A 90 8.76 17.37 -1.55
C VAL A 90 10.01 18.03 -1.00
N SER A 91 11.07 18.11 -1.80
CA SER A 91 12.28 18.76 -1.36
C SER A 91 11.93 20.20 -0.96
N ASP A 92 12.47 20.65 0.17
CA ASP A 92 12.52 22.07 0.55
C ASP A 92 13.36 22.91 -0.45
N ASP A 93 13.50 22.48 -1.71
CA ASP A 93 14.09 23.27 -2.80
C ASP A 93 13.16 24.39 -3.29
N PHE A 94 12.04 24.63 -2.60
CA PHE A 94 11.22 25.81 -2.86
C PHE A 94 11.81 27.12 -2.29
N GLU A 95 12.94 27.06 -1.58
CA GLU A 95 13.66 28.23 -1.07
C GLU A 95 15.09 28.36 -1.63
N ARG A 96 15.22 28.66 -2.92
CA ARG A 96 16.29 29.54 -3.42
C ARG A 96 15.93 30.13 -4.77
N LYS A 97 14.99 31.08 -4.78
CA LYS A 97 14.85 32.03 -5.90
C LYS A 97 14.77 33.47 -5.41
N ASP A 98 15.55 33.78 -4.38
CA ASP A 98 15.96 35.16 -4.10
C ASP A 98 17.19 35.46 -4.95
N ASP A 99 17.00 35.57 -6.27
CA ASP A 99 17.97 36.24 -7.12
C ASP A 99 17.43 37.61 -7.50
N TRP A 100 17.43 38.50 -6.50
CA TRP A 100 17.20 39.93 -6.67
C TRP A 100 18.50 40.68 -7.04
N SER A 101 19.52 39.99 -7.56
CA SER A 101 20.84 40.61 -7.82
C SER A 101 20.99 41.25 -9.20
N LEU A 102 19.93 41.33 -10.02
CA LEU A 102 19.97 41.95 -11.34
C LEU A 102 18.79 42.92 -11.58
N SER A 103 18.72 44.03 -10.84
CA SER A 103 17.88 45.17 -11.26
C SER A 103 18.19 46.49 -10.53
N THR A 104 19.42 47.00 -10.60
CA THR A 104 19.69 48.41 -10.22
C THR A 104 20.74 49.11 -11.07
N GLU A 105 20.91 48.75 -12.34
CA GLU A 105 21.72 49.55 -13.29
C GLU A 105 21.33 49.17 -14.72
N ASP A 106 20.32 49.86 -15.25
CA ASP A 106 20.17 50.28 -16.64
C ASP A 106 18.68 50.56 -16.91
N TRP A 107 18.40 51.85 -17.15
CA TRP A 107 17.13 52.54 -17.51
C TRP A 107 16.21 52.98 -16.36
#